data_AF-A0A9P9NR06-F1
#
_entry.id   AF-A0A9P9NR06-F1
#
_cell.length_a   1.000
_cell.length_b   1.000
_cell.length_c   1.000
_cell.angle_alpha   90.00
_cell.angle_beta   90.00
_cell.angle_gamma   90.00
#
_symmetry.space_group_name_H-M   'P 1'
#
loop_
_entity.id
_entity.type
_entity.pdbx_description
1 polymer ?
#
loop_
_entity_poly.entity_id
_entity_poly.type
_entity_poly.pdbx_seq_one_letter_code
_entity_poly.pdbx_strand_id
1 'polypeptide(L)'
;MAEKTIASIYQMNEAARRERPRQLLQYEKDRAQIYFDHTEDEEEEEEEDERPHKSGHPCPTTHESHVTTTPTISTSTTVVMSNTSTQRQNTAAIPDIPLNSGDIVTTIIAHILRKRFGEVSKDKTIKQLAGGWWS
;
A
#
# COMPACT_ATOMS: atom_id res chain seq x y z
N MET A 1 32.60 0.24 1.10
CA MET A 1 33.99 -0.23 1.28
C MET A 1 34.07 -1.32 2.35
N ALA A 2 33.56 -1.07 3.56
CA ALA A 2 33.52 -2.05 4.64
C ALA A 2 32.89 -3.39 4.23
N GLU A 3 31.74 -3.38 3.54
CA GLU A 3 31.10 -4.58 3.00
C GLU A 3 32.04 -5.44 2.15
N LYS A 4 32.74 -4.81 1.19
CA LYS A 4 33.68 -5.48 0.30
C LYS A 4 34.84 -6.12 1.08
N THR A 5 35.35 -5.44 2.10
CA THR A 5 36.42 -5.96 2.95
C THR A 5 35.94 -7.13 3.80
N ILE A 6 34.73 -7.05 4.36
CA ILE A 6 34.16 -8.15 5.14
C ILE A 6 33.97 -9.39 4.26
N ALA A 7 33.38 -9.22 3.07
CA ALA A 7 33.21 -10.29 2.11
C ALA A 7 34.54 -10.90 1.65
N SER A 8 35.59 -10.09 1.45
CA SER A 8 36.87 -10.58 0.92
C SER A 8 37.78 -11.22 1.96
N ILE A 9 37.82 -10.71 3.20
CA ILE A 9 38.87 -11.06 4.17
C ILE A 9 38.29 -11.69 5.44
N TYR A 10 37.07 -11.30 5.83
CA TYR A 10 36.50 -11.70 7.12
C TYR A 10 35.38 -12.73 7.02
N GLN A 11 35.02 -13.20 5.83
CA GLN A 11 33.94 -14.17 5.62
C GLN A 11 34.11 -15.45 6.46
N MET A 12 35.31 -16.04 6.47
CA MET A 12 35.60 -17.23 7.28
C MET A 12 35.54 -16.96 8.79
N ASN A 13 35.93 -15.76 9.22
CA ASN A 13 35.88 -15.37 10.63
C ASN A 13 34.45 -15.16 11.11
N GLU A 14 33.59 -14.58 10.26
CA GLU A 14 32.17 -14.43 10.58
C GLU A 14 31.45 -15.76 10.64
N ALA A 15 31.70 -16.67 9.69
CA ALA A 15 31.09 -18.00 9.72
C ALA A 15 31.49 -18.83 10.96
N ALA A 16 32.69 -18.58 11.51
CA ALA A 16 33.16 -19.24 12.73
C ALA A 16 32.56 -18.64 14.01
N ARG A 17 32.10 -17.39 13.98
CA ARG A 17 31.39 -16.77 15.10
C ARG A 17 29.95 -17.29 15.11
N ARG A 18 29.50 -17.83 16.24
CA ARG A 18 28.10 -18.25 16.45
C ARG A 18 27.17 -17.08 16.81
N GLU A 19 27.65 -15.85 16.64
CA GLU A 19 26.94 -14.63 17.01
C GLU A 19 26.25 -14.01 15.79
N ARG A 20 25.33 -13.08 16.05
CA ARG A 20 24.64 -12.27 15.04
C ARG A 20 25.67 -11.63 14.07
N PRO A 21 25.40 -11.60 12.75
CA PRO A 21 26.30 -10.98 11.78
C PRO A 21 26.54 -9.50 12.09
N ARG A 22 27.65 -8.95 11.58
CA ARG A 22 27.94 -7.52 11.71
C ARG A 22 26.89 -6.70 10.97
N GLN A 23 26.40 -5.68 11.63
CA GLN A 23 25.51 -4.69 11.04
C GLN A 23 26.32 -3.48 10.56
N LEU A 24 26.16 -3.13 9.29
CA LEU A 24 26.84 -1.98 8.67
C LEU A 24 25.80 -0.89 8.42
N LEU A 25 25.92 0.21 9.16
CA LEU A 25 24.97 1.33 9.08
C LEU A 25 25.62 2.53 8.38
N GLN A 26 24.88 3.13 7.46
CA GLN A 26 25.23 4.39 6.78
C GLN A 26 24.30 5.51 7.25
N TYR A 27 24.87 6.62 7.73
CA TYR A 27 24.13 7.75 8.31
C TYR A 27 22.95 8.28 7.46
N GLU A 28 23.13 8.36 6.14
CA GLU A 28 22.12 8.91 5.23
C GLU A 28 20.95 7.96 4.98
N LYS A 29 21.17 6.65 5.07
CA LYS A 29 20.16 5.62 4.75
C LYS A 29 19.51 5.08 6.01
N ASP A 30 20.32 4.74 7.00
CA ASP A 30 19.91 3.96 8.18
C ASP A 30 19.78 4.88 9.41
N ARG A 31 19.30 6.11 9.18
CA ARG A 31 19.19 7.13 10.23
C ARG A 31 18.33 6.65 11.39
N ALA A 32 17.16 6.08 11.09
CA ALA A 32 16.23 5.58 12.10
C ALA A 32 16.89 4.55 13.02
N GLN A 33 17.62 3.59 12.45
CA GLN A 33 18.33 2.55 13.19
C GLN A 33 19.52 3.08 14.01
N ILE A 34 20.19 4.14 13.55
CA ILE A 34 21.27 4.81 14.31
C ILE A 34 20.71 5.58 15.50
N TYR A 35 19.53 6.21 15.36
CA TYR A 35 18.89 6.99 16.42
C TYR A 35 17.90 6.19 17.27
N PHE A 36 17.68 4.91 16.96
CA PHE A 36 16.69 4.04 17.60
C PHE A 36 15.25 4.60 17.50
N ASP A 37 14.96 5.31 16.42
CA ASP A 37 13.63 5.85 16.12
C ASP A 37 12.78 4.77 15.42
N HIS A 38 12.64 3.58 16.03
CA HIS A 38 11.81 2.51 15.48
C HIS A 38 10.33 2.84 15.70
N THR A 39 9.59 3.08 14.62
CA THR A 39 8.12 3.07 14.67
C THR A 39 7.64 1.63 14.64
N GLU A 40 6.62 1.29 15.43
CA GLU A 40 6.10 -0.09 15.56
C GLU A 40 5.76 -0.74 14.20
N ASP A 41 5.41 0.05 13.19
CA ASP A 41 5.13 -0.40 11.82
C ASP A 41 6.37 -0.85 11.01
N GLU A 42 7.57 -0.34 11.34
CA GLU A 42 8.83 -0.69 10.64
C GLU A 42 9.47 -1.98 11.18
N GLU A 43 9.22 -2.31 12.45
CA GLU A 43 9.70 -3.56 13.07
C GLU A 43 9.04 -4.80 12.43
N GLU A 44 7.79 -4.69 11.95
CA GLU A 44 7.11 -5.79 11.26
C GLU A 44 7.70 -6.07 9.86
N GLU A 45 8.12 -5.03 9.12
CA GLU A 45 8.66 -5.18 7.76
C GLU A 45 10.09 -5.76 7.77
N GLU A 46 10.93 -5.41 8.77
CA GLU A 46 12.26 -6.00 8.94
C GLU A 46 12.24 -7.43 9.51
N GLU A 47 11.22 -7.80 10.30
CA GLU A 47 11.07 -9.18 10.84
C GLU A 47 10.55 -10.19 9.81
N GLU A 48 9.92 -9.76 8.72
CA GLU A 48 9.39 -10.66 7.69
C GLU A 48 10.48 -11.31 6.83
N ASP A 49 11.65 -10.68 6.66
CA ASP A 49 12.76 -11.22 5.84
C ASP A 49 13.60 -12.31 6.56
N GLU A 50 13.41 -12.53 7.88
CA GLU A 50 14.27 -13.43 8.67
C GLU A 50 13.63 -14.74 9.18
N ARG A 51 12.37 -15.10 8.86
CA ARG A 51 11.75 -16.32 9.45
C ARG A 51 11.19 -17.35 8.45
N PRO A 52 11.65 -18.62 8.49
CA PRO A 52 10.95 -19.71 7.80
C PRO A 52 9.64 -20.06 8.52
N HIS A 53 8.53 -19.95 7.79
CA HIS A 53 7.17 -20.30 8.18
C HIS A 53 7.02 -21.71 8.79
N LYS A 54 6.29 -21.84 9.92
CA LYS A 54 5.22 -22.86 10.07
C LYS A 54 4.22 -22.62 11.21
N SER A 55 2.97 -22.43 10.79
CA SER A 55 1.67 -22.92 11.33
C SER A 55 1.21 -22.62 12.77
N GLY A 56 -0.02 -22.08 12.90
CA GLY A 56 -0.95 -22.55 13.95
C GLY A 56 -2.05 -21.61 14.50
N HIS A 57 -3.11 -21.35 13.71
CA HIS A 57 -4.54 -21.10 14.09
C HIS A 57 -5.01 -19.88 14.94
N PRO A 58 -6.30 -19.46 14.79
CA PRO A 58 -6.83 -18.14 15.16
C PRO A 58 -7.77 -18.14 16.39
N CYS A 59 -8.04 -16.97 16.95
CA CYS A 59 -9.31 -16.64 17.63
C CYS A 59 -9.48 -15.11 17.78
N PRO A 60 -10.70 -14.55 17.66
CA PRO A 60 -10.95 -13.10 17.68
C PRO A 60 -11.26 -12.60 19.09
N THR A 61 -11.11 -11.30 19.35
CA THR A 61 -11.70 -10.66 20.54
C THR A 61 -12.21 -9.26 20.20
N THR A 62 -13.53 -9.17 20.29
CA THR A 62 -14.38 -7.99 20.37
C THR A 62 -14.00 -7.11 21.55
N HIS A 63 -13.89 -5.79 21.36
CA HIS A 63 -14.21 -4.83 22.42
C HIS A 63 -14.99 -3.63 21.86
N GLU A 64 -16.24 -3.61 22.28
CA GLU A 64 -17.21 -2.52 22.23
C GLU A 64 -16.92 -1.55 23.38
N SER A 65 -16.90 -0.25 23.13
CA SER A 65 -17.38 0.73 24.13
C SER A 65 -17.69 2.10 23.53
N HIS A 66 -18.94 2.47 23.81
CA HIS A 66 -19.71 3.68 23.56
C HIS A 66 -19.22 4.92 24.35
N VAL A 67 -19.76 6.11 23.97
CA VAL A 67 -20.09 7.35 24.75
C VAL A 67 -19.70 8.59 23.91
N THR A 68 -20.61 9.25 23.18
CA THR A 68 -21.63 10.27 23.56
C THR A 68 -21.07 11.59 24.13
N THR A 69 -21.27 12.72 23.41
CA THR A 69 -21.79 14.05 23.85
C THR A 69 -21.64 15.09 22.71
N THR A 70 -22.67 15.34 21.90
CA THR A 70 -23.64 16.49 21.90
C THR A 70 -23.26 17.72 21.05
N PRO A 71 -24.25 18.41 20.45
CA PRO A 71 -24.06 19.24 19.25
C PRO A 71 -24.15 20.76 19.51
N THR A 72 -23.45 21.55 18.69
CA THR A 72 -23.60 23.03 18.68
C THR A 72 -24.31 23.47 17.41
N ILE A 73 -25.41 24.20 17.66
CA ILE A 73 -26.37 24.81 16.75
C ILE A 73 -25.69 25.93 15.94
N SER A 74 -26.00 26.02 14.64
CA SER A 74 -26.12 27.33 14.00
C SER A 74 -27.14 27.31 12.85
N THR A 75 -28.09 28.21 13.00
CA THR A 75 -29.30 28.45 12.23
C THR A 75 -29.04 29.21 10.94
N SER A 76 -29.75 28.88 9.86
CA SER A 76 -30.47 29.89 9.03
C SER A 76 -31.24 29.28 7.84
N THR A 77 -32.55 29.52 7.88
CA THR A 77 -33.40 29.96 6.75
C THR A 77 -34.03 28.92 5.82
N THR A 78 -35.28 28.62 6.18
CA THR A 78 -36.47 28.28 5.38
C THR A 78 -36.51 28.85 3.96
N VAL A 79 -36.70 27.98 2.96
CA VAL A 79 -37.64 28.22 1.85
C VAL A 79 -38.39 26.92 1.56
N VAL A 80 -39.70 26.99 1.73
CA VAL A 80 -40.67 25.94 1.36
C VAL A 80 -40.94 26.07 -0.14
N MET A 81 -40.75 24.97 -0.88
CA MET A 81 -41.42 24.74 -2.16
C MET A 81 -41.81 23.26 -2.22
N SER A 82 -43.11 23.02 -2.13
CA SER A 82 -43.78 21.75 -2.39
C SER A 82 -43.57 21.30 -3.83
N ASN A 83 -43.24 20.02 -4.07
CA ASN A 83 -43.99 19.18 -5.02
C ASN A 83 -43.52 17.72 -5.11
N THR A 84 -44.55 16.86 -5.18
CA THR A 84 -44.62 15.52 -5.82
C THR A 84 -43.80 14.37 -5.23
N SER A 85 -44.53 13.34 -4.83
CA SER A 85 -44.06 12.02 -4.43
C SER A 85 -43.13 11.40 -5.47
N THR A 86 -41.93 10.97 -5.05
CA THR A 86 -41.24 9.83 -5.66
C THR A 86 -40.34 9.20 -4.60
N GLN A 87 -40.67 7.93 -4.30
CA GLN A 87 -39.86 6.88 -3.69
C GLN A 87 -38.46 7.28 -3.20
N ARG A 88 -38.33 7.60 -1.91
CA ARG A 88 -37.04 7.67 -1.22
C ARG A 88 -36.55 6.24 -0.95
N GLN A 89 -35.88 5.63 -1.93
CA GLN A 89 -34.91 4.61 -1.58
C GLN A 89 -33.65 5.32 -1.09
N ASN A 90 -33.16 4.85 0.05
CA ASN A 90 -32.08 5.42 0.82
C ASN A 90 -30.75 5.29 0.03
N THR A 91 -30.50 6.17 -0.92
CA THR A 91 -29.19 6.29 -1.57
C THR A 91 -28.29 7.07 -0.63
N ALA A 92 -27.49 6.33 0.16
CA ALA A 92 -26.26 6.86 0.73
C ALA A 92 -25.54 7.64 -0.38
N ALA A 93 -25.09 8.87 -0.09
CA ALA A 93 -24.42 9.70 -1.07
C ALA A 93 -23.23 8.93 -1.66
N ILE A 94 -23.36 8.47 -2.91
CA ILE A 94 -22.31 7.74 -3.60
C ILE A 94 -21.17 8.73 -3.82
N PRO A 95 -19.96 8.48 -3.27
CA PRO A 95 -18.85 9.38 -3.48
C PRO A 95 -18.45 9.35 -4.96
N ASP A 96 -18.42 10.52 -5.58
CA ASP A 96 -17.90 10.69 -6.94
C ASP A 96 -16.37 10.63 -6.89
N ILE A 97 -15.78 9.61 -7.49
CA ILE A 97 -14.33 9.41 -7.55
C ILE A 97 -13.86 9.78 -8.96
N PRO A 98 -12.93 10.75 -9.10
CA PRO A 98 -12.40 11.09 -10.39
C PRO A 98 -11.65 9.91 -11.01
N LEU A 99 -11.72 9.80 -12.33
CA LEU A 99 -11.05 8.72 -13.06
C LEU A 99 -9.52 8.81 -12.90
N ASN A 100 -8.90 7.70 -12.52
CA ASN A 100 -7.46 7.59 -12.48
C ASN A 100 -6.88 7.55 -13.91
N SER A 101 -5.84 8.33 -14.17
CA SER A 101 -5.15 8.36 -15.46
C SER A 101 -4.67 6.98 -15.90
N GLY A 102 -4.21 6.15 -14.96
CA GLY A 102 -3.76 4.79 -15.26
C GLY A 102 -4.86 3.93 -15.89
N ASP A 103 -6.10 4.04 -15.40
CA ASP A 103 -7.20 3.22 -15.89
C ASP A 103 -7.73 3.74 -17.24
N ILE A 104 -7.72 5.06 -17.45
CA ILE A 104 -8.04 5.67 -18.76
C ILE A 104 -7.08 5.15 -19.83
N VAL A 105 -5.77 5.18 -19.56
CA VAL A 105 -4.74 4.74 -20.51
C VAL A 105 -4.87 3.24 -20.80
N THR A 106 -5.03 2.40 -19.77
CA THR A 106 -5.24 0.96 -19.96
C THR A 106 -6.51 0.67 -20.76
N THR A 107 -7.58 1.44 -20.54
CA THR A 107 -8.84 1.33 -21.30
C THR A 107 -8.64 1.60 -22.78
N ILE A 108 -7.99 2.70 -23.11
CA ILE A 108 -7.73 3.09 -24.49
C ILE A 108 -6.84 2.05 -25.19
N ILE A 109 -5.78 1.59 -24.52
CA ILE A 109 -4.88 0.57 -25.09
C ILE A 109 -5.61 -0.76 -25.31
N ALA A 110 -6.40 -1.22 -24.34
CA ALA A 110 -7.19 -2.45 -24.47
C ALA A 110 -8.17 -2.36 -25.64
N HIS A 111 -8.81 -1.19 -25.81
CA HIS A 111 -9.71 -0.94 -26.92
C HIS A 111 -8.99 -0.96 -28.28
N ILE A 112 -7.85 -0.27 -28.41
CA ILE A 112 -7.04 -0.23 -29.64
C ILE A 112 -6.53 -1.62 -30.03
N LEU A 113 -6.09 -2.42 -29.05
CA LEU A 113 -5.57 -3.76 -29.28
C LEU A 113 -6.66 -4.84 -29.39
N ARG A 114 -7.93 -4.46 -29.20
CA ARG A 114 -9.09 -5.37 -29.15
C ARG A 114 -8.89 -6.52 -28.14
N LYS A 115 -8.19 -6.22 -27.05
CA LYS A 115 -7.91 -7.14 -25.93
C LYS A 115 -8.85 -6.86 -24.78
N ARG A 116 -9.02 -7.82 -23.87
CA ARG A 116 -9.75 -7.55 -22.62
C ARG A 116 -8.88 -6.71 -21.67
N PHE A 117 -9.54 -5.93 -20.82
CA PHE A 117 -8.88 -5.08 -19.81
C PHE A 117 -7.86 -5.83 -18.93
N GLY A 118 -8.14 -7.09 -18.58
CA GLY A 118 -7.23 -7.92 -17.79
C GLY A 118 -5.99 -8.44 -18.53
N GLU A 119 -5.94 -8.34 -19.86
CA GLU A 119 -4.81 -8.82 -20.66
C GLU A 119 -3.72 -7.75 -20.86
N VAL A 120 -4.01 -6.49 -20.50
CA VAL A 120 -3.10 -5.34 -20.63
C VAL A 120 -2.43 -5.07 -19.28
N SER A 121 -1.15 -5.46 -19.16
CA SER A 121 -0.34 -5.15 -17.97
C SER A 121 0.20 -3.72 -18.05
N LYS A 122 0.14 -3.00 -16.92
CA LYS A 122 0.65 -1.63 -16.75
C LYS A 122 2.19 -1.55 -16.75
N ASP A 123 2.87 -2.67 -16.51
CA ASP A 123 4.34 -2.77 -16.46
C ASP A 123 4.97 -2.89 -17.85
N LYS A 124 4.16 -3.20 -18.87
CA LYS A 124 4.62 -3.40 -20.25
C LYS A 124 4.49 -2.12 -21.05
N THR A 125 5.51 -1.85 -21.87
CA THR A 125 5.45 -0.73 -22.82
C THR A 125 4.43 -1.01 -23.94
N ILE A 126 3.83 0.05 -24.50
CA ILE A 126 2.86 -0.06 -25.60
C ILE A 126 3.46 -0.82 -26.79
N LYS A 127 4.75 -0.61 -27.09
CA LYS A 127 5.47 -1.30 -28.16
C LYS A 127 5.48 -2.82 -27.97
N GLN A 128 5.72 -3.30 -26.75
CA GLN A 128 5.69 -4.73 -26.43
C GLN A 128 4.28 -5.31 -26.53
N LEU A 129 3.25 -4.53 -26.17
CA LEU A 129 1.85 -4.96 -26.23
C LEU A 129 1.31 -5.05 -27.67
N ALA A 130 1.80 -4.20 -28.57
CA ALA A 130 1.39 -4.10 -29.97
C ALA A 130 2.17 -5.03 -30.93
N GLY A 131 3.14 -5.80 -30.44
CA GLY A 131 3.80 -6.87 -31.21
C GLY A 131 4.49 -6.42 -32.50
N GLY A 132 4.93 -5.15 -32.58
CA GLY A 132 5.59 -4.61 -33.78
C GLY A 132 4.66 -4.06 -34.86
N TRP A 133 3.34 -3.95 -34.60
CA TRP A 133 2.39 -3.36 -35.56
C TRP A 133 2.66 -1.90 -35.94
N TRP A 134 3.48 -1.20 -35.13
CA TRP A 134 3.83 0.22 -35.29
C TRP A 134 5.26 0.44 -35.82
N SER A 135 5.97 -0.62 -36.26
CA SER A 135 7.34 -0.52 -36.78
C SER A 135 7.40 -0.62 -38.30
#